data_AF-A0A6B3F6F0-F1
#
_entry.id   AF-A0A6B3F6F0-F1
#
_cell.length_a   1.000
_cell.length_b   1.000
_cell.length_c   1.000
_cell.angle_alpha   90.00
_cell.angle_beta   90.00
_cell.angle_gamma   90.00
#
_symmetry.space_group_name_H-M   'P 1'
#
loop_
_entity.id
_entity.type
_entity.pdbx_description
1 polymer ?
#
loop_
_entity_poly.entity_id
_entity_poly.type
_entity_poly.pdbx_seq_one_letter_code
_entity_poly.pdbx_strand_id
1 'polypeptide(L)' 'NWILPVGTASHLNTNNSSISQSLWEPLVAYDGSAGKVGWNKDNSLATDAKFAADNKSVTITLGDRHWS' A
#
# COMPACT_ATOMS: atom_id res chain seq x y z
N ASN A 1 -9.93 21.67 13.30
CA ASN A 1 -10.69 20.46 13.67
C ASN A 1 -11.72 20.10 12.59
N TRP A 2 -11.34 19.96 11.31
CA TRP A 2 -12.33 19.63 10.25
C TRP A 2 -11.75 19.06 8.93
N ILE A 3 -10.59 18.41 8.97
CA ILE A 3 -10.25 17.42 7.94
C ILE A 3 -10.28 16.11 8.69
N LEU A 4 -11.34 15.33 8.52
CA LEU A 4 -11.37 13.87 8.59
C LEU A 4 -12.84 13.43 8.39
N PRO A 5 -13.47 13.65 7.22
CA PRO A 5 -14.38 12.66 6.72
C PRO A 5 -13.51 11.63 5.99
N VAL A 6 -12.89 10.70 6.73
CA VAL A 6 -12.52 9.42 6.12
C VAL A 6 -13.86 8.72 5.89
N GLY A 7 -14.57 9.15 4.83
CA GLY A 7 -15.67 8.37 4.29
C GLY A 7 -15.14 6.99 3.97
N THR A 8 -16.06 6.03 3.89
CA THR A 8 -15.76 4.64 3.56
C THR A 8 -14.68 4.55 2.49
N ALA A 9 -13.64 3.74 2.74
CA ALA A 9 -12.49 3.62 1.86
C ALA A 9 -12.95 3.55 0.38
N SER A 10 -12.33 4.37 -0.46
CA SER A 10 -12.62 4.50 -1.90
C SER A 10 -13.94 5.16 -2.33
N HIS A 11 -14.69 5.83 -1.45
CA HIS A 11 -15.98 6.47 -1.81
C HIS A 11 -16.01 8.01 -1.82
N LEU A 12 -14.88 8.68 -1.54
CA LEU A 12 -14.78 10.14 -1.60
C LEU A 12 -13.52 10.56 -2.38
N ASN A 13 -13.61 11.70 -3.05
CA ASN A 13 -12.68 12.35 -3.99
C ASN A 13 -11.16 12.16 -3.76
N THR A 14 -10.36 12.39 -4.81
CA THR A 14 -8.88 12.21 -4.87
C THR A 14 -8.13 12.72 -3.63
N ASN A 15 -8.61 13.79 -3.00
CA ASN A 15 -8.07 14.36 -1.76
C ASN A 15 -8.02 13.34 -0.60
N ASN A 16 -9.01 12.43 -0.50
CA ASN A 16 -9.06 11.41 0.53
C ASN A 16 -8.00 10.32 0.29
N SER A 17 -7.69 10.02 -0.97
CA SER A 17 -6.63 9.05 -1.32
C SER A 17 -5.23 9.59 -0.98
N SER A 18 -4.97 10.88 -1.21
CA SER A 18 -3.68 11.49 -0.85
C SER A 18 -3.49 11.61 0.66
N ILE A 19 -4.56 11.87 1.42
CA ILE A 19 -4.52 11.84 2.90
C ILE A 19 -4.26 10.41 3.39
N SER A 20 -4.97 9.41 2.87
CA SER A 20 -4.75 8.01 3.27
C SER A 20 -3.33 7.53 2.96
N GLN A 21 -2.76 7.93 1.81
CA GLN A 21 -1.38 7.61 1.44
C GLN A 21 -0.35 8.35 2.30
N SER A 22 -0.72 9.46 2.93
CA SER A 22 0.15 10.20 3.85
C SER A 22 0.13 9.63 5.28
N LEU A 23 -0.97 8.98 5.67
CA LEU A 23 -1.16 8.42 7.01
C LEU A 23 -0.79 6.94 7.12
N TRP A 24 -0.93 6.20 6.03
CA TRP A 24 -0.77 4.75 6.05
C TRP A 24 0.22 4.31 4.97
N GLU A 25 1.21 3.52 5.38
CA GLU A 25 2.10 2.85 4.46
C GLU A 25 1.34 1.74 3.70
N PRO A 26 1.47 1.65 2.37
CA PRO A 26 0.80 0.62 1.59
C PRO A 26 1.40 -0.76 1.83
N LEU A 27 0.58 -1.81 1.73
CA LEU A 27 1.06 -3.19 1.81
C LEU A 27 2.06 -3.50 0.68
N VAL A 28 1.72 -3.10 -0.55
CA VAL A 28 2.57 -3.21 -1.74
C VAL A 28 2.45 -1.89 -2.52
N ALA A 29 3.56 -1.18 -2.66
CA ALA A 29 3.68 0.01 -3.49
C ALA A 29 4.22 -0.33 -4.87
N TYR A 30 3.63 0.27 -5.90
CA TYR A 30 4.18 0.20 -7.26
C TYR A 30 4.69 1.58 -7.66
N ASP A 31 5.87 1.62 -8.28
CA ASP A 31 6.45 2.83 -8.84
C ASP A 31 6.77 2.61 -10.32
N GLY A 32 6.41 3.60 -11.14
CA GLY A 32 6.68 3.66 -12.58
C GLY A 32 7.59 4.82 -12.98
N SER A 33 8.06 5.62 -12.03
CA SER A 33 8.86 6.84 -12.26
C SER A 33 10.15 6.58 -13.05
N ALA A 34 10.74 5.39 -12.91
CA ALA A 34 11.91 4.93 -13.65
C ALA A 34 11.61 4.36 -15.05
N GLY A 35 10.39 4.56 -15.58
CA GLY A 35 9.98 4.12 -16.91
C GLY A 35 9.51 2.66 -16.99
N LYS A 36 9.50 1.94 -15.86
CA LYS A 36 8.89 0.60 -15.73
C LYS A 36 8.09 0.55 -14.45
N VAL A 37 6.84 0.09 -14.54
CA VAL A 37 6.02 -0.15 -13.35
C VAL A 37 6.53 -1.41 -12.66
N GLY A 38 7.03 -1.25 -11.44
CA GLY A 38 7.56 -2.34 -10.64
C GLY A 38 7.21 -2.17 -9.17
N TRP A 39 7.32 -3.26 -8.41
CA TRP A 39 7.15 -3.21 -6.96
C TRP A 39 8.30 -2.42 -6.32
N ASN A 40 7.96 -1.31 -5.68
CA ASN A 40 8.88 -0.54 -4.83
C ASN A 40 8.85 -1.11 -3.40
N LYS A 41 9.82 -1.98 -3.09
CA LYS A 41 9.90 -2.66 -1.79
C LYS A 41 10.23 -1.71 -0.63
N ASP A 42 10.98 -0.64 -0.90
CA ASP A 42 11.37 0.34 0.13
C ASP A 42 10.16 1.13 0.64
N ASN A 43 9.22 1.42 -0.26
CA ASN A 43 7.96 2.11 0.06
C ASN A 43 6.80 1.15 0.36
N SER A 44 7.08 -0.12 0.66
CA SER A 44 6.08 -1.14 1.00
C SER A 44 6.25 -1.66 2.41
N LEU A 45 5.14 -2.04 3.06
CA LEU A 45 5.19 -2.83 4.30
C LEU A 45 5.66 -4.26 4.03
N ALA A 46 5.28 -4.84 2.89
CA ALA A 46 5.71 -6.16 2.48
C ALA A 46 7.12 -6.16 1.87
N THR A 47 7.91 -7.17 2.21
CA THR A 47 9.27 -7.40 1.69
C THR A 47 9.31 -8.56 0.69
N ASP A 48 8.36 -9.50 0.80
CA ASP A 48 8.24 -10.64 -0.10
C ASP A 48 6.78 -11.10 -0.28
N ALA A 49 6.50 -11.71 -1.43
CA ALA A 49 5.18 -12.24 -1.79
C ALA A 49 5.35 -13.55 -2.57
N LYS A 50 4.90 -14.66 -1.98
CA LYS A 50 4.97 -16.00 -2.59
C LYS A 50 3.59 -16.49 -2.95
N PHE A 51 3.35 -16.65 -4.25
CA PHE A 51 2.13 -17.26 -4.76
C PHE A 51 2.23 -18.78 -4.62
N ALA A 52 1.14 -19.41 -4.20
CA ALA A 52 1.03 -20.87 -4.24
C ALA A 52 1.07 -21.37 -5.69
N ALA A 53 1.40 -22.66 -5.87
CA ALA A 53 1.52 -23.25 -7.21
C ALA A 53 0.23 -23.17 -8.05
N ASP A 54 -0.93 -23.09 -7.39
CA ASP A 54 -2.23 -22.92 -8.04
C ASP A 54 -2.58 -21.45 -8.34
N ASN A 55 -1.73 -20.50 -7.93
CA ASN A 55 -1.92 -19.05 -7.99
C ASN A 55 -3.19 -18.53 -7.30
N LYS A 56 -3.80 -19.30 -6.39
CA LYS A 56 -5.04 -18.91 -5.69
C LYS A 56 -4.81 -18.34 -4.31
N SER A 57 -3.60 -18.47 -3.78
CA SER A 57 -3.23 -17.90 -2.49
C SER A 57 -1.85 -17.26 -2.57
N VAL A 58 -1.64 -16.26 -1.71
CA VAL A 58 -0.37 -15.56 -1.58
C VAL A 58 0.02 -15.50 -0.12
N THR A 59 1.28 -15.84 0.16
CA THR A 59 1.91 -15.59 1.47
C THR A 59 2.72 -14.31 1.36
N ILE A 60 2.34 -13.30 2.15
CA ILE A 60 3.03 -12.02 2.22
C ILE A 60 3.95 -12.01 3.44
N THR A 61 5.22 -11.66 3.26
CA THR A 61 6.15 -11.41 4.36
C THR A 61 6.21 -9.91 4.63
N LEU A 62 5.94 -9.51 5.87
CA LEU A 62 6.04 -8.12 6.31
C LEU A 62 7.47 -7.81 6.78
N GLY A 63 7.92 -6.58 6.58
CA GLY A 63 9.15 -6.08 7.19
C GLY A 63 9.00 -5.93 8.71
N ASP A 64 10.13 -5.76 9.39
CA ASP A 64 10.13 -5.41 10.81
C ASP A 64 9.71 -3.94 10.96
N ARG A 65 8.50 -3.72 11.47
CA ARG A 65 7.82 -2.42 11.49
C ARG A 65 7.16 -2.20 12.85
N HIS A 66 7.09 -0.94 13.27
CA HIS A 66 6.43 -0.53 14.50
C HIS A 66 5.44 0.60 14.22
N TRP A 67 4.29 0.57 14.88
CA TRP A 67 3.33 1.66 14.85
C TRP A 67 3.87 2.86 15.64
N SER A 68 3.49 4.06 15.19
CA SER A 68 3.74 5.33 15.90
C SER A 68 3.05 5.42 17.24
#